data_AF-A0A381XDX9-F1
#
_entry.id   AF-A0A381XDX9-F1
#
_cell.length_a   1.000
_cell.length_b   1.000
_cell.length_c   1.000
_cell.angle_alpha   90.00
_cell.angle_beta   90.00
_cell.angle_gamma   90.00
#
_symmetry.space_group_name_H-M   'P 1'
#
loop_
_entity.id
_entity.type
_entity.pdbx_description
1 polymer ?
#
loop_
_entity_poly.entity_id
_entity_poly.type
_entity_poly.pdbx_seq_one_letter_code
_entity_poly.pdbx_strand_id
1 'polypeptide(L)'
;MLVVVTGSAQEGFKLKHPYPDYSVFSDFEITAMANRIRSSNPQIHRGGWEWDRLLRRYIDKGRNETAALEILRGYFMSILDRYDAAVSEGKGDEFNLLPGHKAWGAAGRVRVYEELARQGMLSEIEKAKFHHIFKQSMALSYDYNMLERSVNNRPYGMNGGPAVALKVFPDMPELKKHRRWLDVLWRELTEYGDT
;
A
#
# COMPACT_ATOMS: atom_id res chain seq x y z
N MET A 1 55.99 5.26 13.50
CA MET A 1 54.76 4.76 14.16
C MET A 1 53.67 4.79 13.09
N LEU A 2 53.31 3.63 12.53
CA LEU A 2 52.24 3.49 11.54
C LEU A 2 50.93 3.32 12.32
N VAL A 3 49.98 4.26 12.18
CA VAL A 3 48.62 4.05 12.68
C VAL A 3 47.82 3.44 11.54
N VAL A 4 47.62 2.13 11.64
CA VAL A 4 46.72 1.37 10.79
C VAL A 4 45.29 1.70 11.22
N VAL A 5 44.54 2.41 10.37
CA VAL A 5 43.10 2.59 10.55
C VAL A 5 42.41 1.33 10.03
N THR A 6 42.26 0.32 10.89
CA THR A 6 41.25 -0.74 10.69
C THR A 6 39.89 -0.17 11.02
N GLY A 7 39.34 0.63 10.10
CA GLY A 7 37.93 1.02 10.14
C GLY A 7 37.10 -0.15 9.65
N SER A 8 36.39 -0.80 10.57
CA SER A 8 35.43 -1.87 10.29
C SER A 8 34.38 -1.40 9.29
N ALA A 9 34.55 -1.81 8.03
CA ALA A 9 33.61 -1.60 6.94
C ALA A 9 32.40 -2.54 7.10
N GLN A 10 31.56 -2.33 8.12
CA GLN A 10 30.25 -2.99 8.21
C GLN A 10 29.29 -2.36 9.23
N GLU A 11 29.32 -1.04 9.41
CA GLU A 11 28.08 -0.37 9.82
C GLU A 11 27.18 -0.29 8.58
N GLY A 12 26.31 -1.28 8.43
CA GLY A 12 25.34 -1.32 7.35
C GLY A 12 24.51 -0.04 7.36
N PHE A 13 24.75 0.85 6.40
CA PHE A 13 23.86 1.96 6.07
C PHE A 13 22.46 1.37 5.89
N LYS A 14 21.62 1.46 6.91
CA LYS A 14 20.19 1.20 6.79
C LYS A 14 19.65 2.35 5.97
N LEU A 15 19.65 2.18 4.65
CA LEU A 15 18.98 3.08 3.71
C LEU A 15 17.54 3.23 4.19
N LYS A 16 17.22 4.37 4.82
CA LYS A 16 15.89 4.62 5.39
C LYS A 16 14.99 5.12 4.27
N HIS A 17 14.39 4.16 3.57
CA HIS A 17 13.36 4.47 2.59
C HIS A 17 12.07 4.95 3.27
N PRO A 18 11.27 5.80 2.59
CA PRO A 18 11.59 6.49 1.33
C PRO A 18 12.51 7.70 1.55
N TYR A 19 13.37 8.00 0.56
CA TYR A 19 14.24 9.19 0.60
C TYR A 19 13.45 10.49 0.41
N PRO A 20 13.97 11.63 0.93
CA PRO A 20 13.39 12.94 0.69
C PRO A 20 13.41 13.36 -0.78
N ASP A 21 14.38 12.88 -1.57
CA ASP A 21 14.61 13.23 -2.97
C ASP A 21 15.34 12.06 -3.66
N TYR A 22 14.87 11.67 -4.84
CA TYR A 22 15.47 10.60 -5.64
C TYR A 22 16.22 11.12 -6.87
N SER A 23 16.19 12.41 -7.20
CA SER A 23 16.83 12.95 -8.41
C SER A 23 18.37 12.93 -8.37
N VAL A 24 18.95 12.66 -7.20
CA VAL A 24 20.40 12.60 -6.99
C VAL A 24 21.02 11.25 -7.35
N PHE A 25 20.20 10.24 -7.59
CA PHE A 25 20.64 8.88 -7.89
C PHE A 25 20.55 8.59 -9.38
N SER A 26 21.48 7.78 -9.87
CA SER A 26 21.44 7.23 -11.23
C SER A 26 20.34 6.19 -11.40
N ASP A 27 19.90 5.94 -12.64
CA ASP A 27 18.91 4.90 -12.96
C ASP A 27 19.33 3.52 -12.43
N PHE A 28 20.62 3.18 -12.54
CA PHE A 28 21.15 1.93 -11.99
C PHE A 28 20.96 1.83 -10.47
N GLU A 29 21.23 2.91 -9.73
CA GLU A 29 21.03 2.95 -8.28
C GLU A 29 19.54 2.88 -7.91
N ILE A 30 18.67 3.56 -8.67
CA ILE A 30 17.21 3.50 -8.50
C ILE A 30 16.70 2.07 -8.69
N THR A 31 17.09 1.39 -9.77
CA THR A 31 16.71 0.00 -10.03
C THR A 31 17.22 -0.94 -8.92
N ALA A 32 18.48 -0.77 -8.49
CA ALA A 32 19.04 -1.55 -7.38
C ALA A 32 18.26 -1.32 -6.08
N MET A 33 17.90 -0.08 -5.78
CA MET A 33 17.08 0.27 -4.62
C MET A 33 15.67 -0.32 -4.70
N ALA A 34 15.00 -0.22 -5.86
CA ALA A 34 13.67 -0.78 -6.07
C ALA A 34 13.65 -2.30 -5.89
N ASN A 35 14.65 -3.00 -6.44
CA ASN A 35 14.83 -4.43 -6.24
C ASN A 35 15.08 -4.79 -4.78
N ARG A 36 15.92 -4.02 -4.08
CA ARG A 36 16.16 -4.22 -2.65
C ARG A 36 14.89 -4.01 -1.82
N ILE A 37 14.09 -2.99 -2.13
CA ILE A 37 12.79 -2.77 -1.49
C ILE A 37 11.89 -3.98 -1.71
N ARG A 38 11.76 -4.44 -2.95
CA ARG A 38 10.96 -5.61 -3.32
C ARG A 38 11.33 -6.82 -2.48
N SER A 39 12.61 -7.17 -2.43
CA SER A 39 13.12 -8.32 -1.67
C SER A 39 13.08 -8.13 -0.14
N SER A 40 13.15 -6.89 0.34
CA SER A 40 13.17 -6.61 1.79
C SER A 40 11.83 -6.84 2.48
N ASN A 41 10.75 -7.05 1.71
CA ASN A 41 9.43 -7.28 2.26
C ASN A 41 9.03 -6.18 3.28
N PRO A 42 8.80 -4.93 2.84
CA PRO A 42 8.41 -3.84 3.74
C PRO A 42 7.05 -4.13 4.40
N GLN A 43 6.83 -3.64 5.62
CA GLN A 43 5.57 -3.85 6.34
C GLN A 43 4.37 -3.33 5.53
N ILE A 44 3.42 -4.21 5.18
CA ILE A 44 2.24 -3.83 4.39
C ILE A 44 1.13 -3.18 5.19
N HIS A 45 1.08 -3.39 6.51
CA HIS A 45 0.03 -2.83 7.37
C HIS A 45 0.38 -1.42 7.85
N ARG A 46 0.34 -1.11 9.15
CA ARG A 46 0.64 0.23 9.70
C ARG A 46 1.90 0.91 9.11
N GLY A 47 2.91 0.14 8.68
CA GLY A 47 4.12 0.64 8.00
C GLY A 47 3.97 1.04 6.52
N GLY A 48 2.82 0.81 5.89
CA GLY A 48 2.53 1.18 4.50
C GLY A 48 2.39 2.69 4.26
N TRP A 49 2.18 3.47 5.32
CA TRP A 49 1.98 4.92 5.28
C TRP A 49 3.14 5.73 4.66
N GLU A 50 4.37 5.24 4.78
CA GLU A 50 5.56 5.90 4.24
C GLU A 50 5.53 5.92 2.70
N TRP A 51 5.02 4.86 2.09
CA TRP A 51 4.88 4.76 0.63
C TRP A 51 3.77 5.66 0.10
N ASP A 52 2.64 5.77 0.82
CA ASP A 52 1.61 6.76 0.49
C ASP A 52 2.12 8.20 0.63
N ARG A 53 2.99 8.48 1.61
CA ARG A 53 3.66 9.79 1.72
C ARG A 53 4.58 10.06 0.54
N LEU A 54 5.33 9.06 0.07
CA LEU A 54 6.15 9.20 -1.14
C LEU A 54 5.25 9.50 -2.35
N LEU A 55 4.17 8.74 -2.54
CA LEU A 55 3.20 8.96 -3.61
C LEU A 55 2.58 10.36 -3.54
N ARG A 56 2.15 10.81 -2.36
CA ARG A 56 1.61 12.15 -2.14
C ARG A 56 2.60 13.24 -2.54
N ARG A 57 3.90 13.06 -2.30
CA ARG A 57 4.92 14.02 -2.76
C ARG A 57 5.01 14.06 -4.28
N TYR A 58 4.84 12.91 -4.94
CA TYR A 58 4.80 12.82 -6.40
C TYR A 58 3.53 13.47 -6.97
N ILE A 59 2.35 12.93 -6.66
CA ILE A 59 1.07 13.36 -7.23
C ILE A 59 0.63 14.74 -6.72
N ASP A 60 0.56 14.92 -5.39
CA ASP A 60 -0.15 16.07 -4.80
C ASP A 60 0.75 17.29 -4.62
N LYS A 61 2.08 17.11 -4.66
CA LYS A 61 3.06 18.20 -4.51
C LYS A 61 3.84 18.51 -5.78
N GLY A 62 3.40 17.97 -6.93
CA GLY A 62 3.92 18.30 -8.25
C GLY A 62 5.38 17.88 -8.48
N ARG A 63 5.85 16.84 -7.79
CA ARG A 63 7.17 16.27 -8.11
C ARG A 63 7.04 15.31 -9.28
N ASN A 64 7.95 15.43 -10.23
CA ASN A 64 7.95 14.63 -11.45
C ASN A 64 9.12 13.63 -11.51
N GLU A 65 9.75 13.33 -10.37
CA GLU A 65 10.86 12.38 -10.26
C GLU A 65 10.38 10.95 -10.60
N THR A 66 10.59 10.52 -11.84
CA THR A 66 10.19 9.18 -12.33
C THR A 66 10.78 8.06 -11.49
N ALA A 67 11.97 8.29 -10.91
CA ALA A 67 12.62 7.42 -9.95
C ALA A 67 11.73 7.03 -8.75
N ALA A 68 10.89 7.95 -8.26
CA ALA A 68 9.96 7.63 -7.16
C ALA A 68 8.93 6.58 -7.58
N LEU A 69 8.50 6.57 -8.85
CA LEU A 69 7.57 5.56 -9.34
C LEU A 69 8.21 4.17 -9.37
N GLU A 70 9.48 4.06 -9.73
CA GLU A 70 10.20 2.78 -9.73
C GLU A 70 10.38 2.24 -8.30
N ILE A 71 10.67 3.12 -7.35
CA ILE A 71 10.71 2.80 -5.91
C ILE A 71 9.34 2.31 -5.41
N LEU A 72 8.27 3.01 -5.77
CA LEU A 72 6.89 2.61 -5.45
C LEU A 72 6.52 1.28 -6.10
N ARG A 73 6.97 1.02 -7.33
CA ARG A 73 6.81 -0.27 -8.01
C ARG A 73 7.51 -1.38 -7.25
N GLY A 74 8.73 -1.17 -6.77
CA GLY A 74 9.44 -2.13 -5.92
C GLY A 74 8.64 -2.51 -4.67
N TYR A 75 8.07 -1.51 -3.96
CA TYR A 75 7.17 -1.75 -2.85
C TYR A 75 5.91 -2.52 -3.27
N PHE A 76 5.24 -2.09 -4.35
CA PHE A 76 4.02 -2.74 -4.83
C PHE A 76 4.24 -4.20 -5.22
N MET A 77 5.32 -4.49 -5.94
CA MET A 77 5.67 -5.86 -6.33
C MET A 77 5.96 -6.76 -5.13
N SER A 78 6.52 -6.23 -4.03
CA SER A 78 6.69 -7.01 -2.80
C SER A 78 5.36 -7.55 -2.25
N ILE A 79 4.25 -6.85 -2.52
CA ILE A 79 2.90 -7.30 -2.12
C ILE A 79 2.47 -8.50 -2.96
N LEU A 80 2.68 -8.40 -4.28
CA LEU A 80 2.31 -9.47 -5.21
C LEU A 80 3.16 -10.73 -4.99
N ASP A 81 4.46 -10.56 -4.77
CA ASP A 81 5.37 -11.68 -4.49
C ASP A 81 4.98 -12.43 -3.21
N ARG A 82 4.54 -11.71 -2.18
CA ARG A 82 4.05 -12.34 -0.94
C ARG A 82 2.76 -13.10 -1.13
N TYR A 83 1.85 -12.60 -1.98
CA TYR A 83 0.67 -13.36 -2.35
C TYR A 83 1.05 -14.64 -3.09
N ASP A 84 1.97 -14.57 -4.05
CA ASP A 84 2.45 -15.74 -4.78
C ASP A 84 3.12 -16.76 -3.83
N ALA A 85 3.92 -16.28 -2.88
CA ALA A 85 4.49 -17.12 -1.82
C ALA A 85 3.39 -17.78 -0.97
N ALA A 86 2.40 -17.03 -0.51
CA ALA A 86 1.28 -17.57 0.26
C ALA A 86 0.50 -18.63 -0.54
N VAL A 87 0.26 -18.41 -1.84
CA VAL A 87 -0.36 -19.41 -2.72
C VAL A 87 0.49 -20.67 -2.82
N SER A 88 1.81 -20.54 -3.01
CA SER A 88 2.72 -21.68 -3.10
C SER A 88 2.79 -22.51 -1.80
N GLU A 89 2.51 -21.86 -0.66
CA GLU A 89 2.42 -22.51 0.66
C GLU A 89 1.01 -23.06 0.97
N GLY A 90 0.04 -22.95 0.06
CA GLY A 90 -1.34 -23.37 0.29
C GLY A 90 -2.15 -22.43 1.20
N LYS A 91 -1.67 -21.20 1.42
CA LYS A 91 -2.28 -20.17 2.28
C LYS A 91 -2.79 -18.96 1.50
N GLY A 92 -2.94 -19.10 0.18
CA GLY A 92 -3.38 -18.01 -0.70
C GLY A 92 -4.70 -17.38 -0.25
N ASP A 93 -5.66 -18.21 0.16
CA ASP A 93 -7.00 -17.79 0.59
C ASP A 93 -7.00 -17.02 1.93
N GLU A 94 -5.90 -17.08 2.70
CA GLU A 94 -5.75 -16.35 3.96
C GLU A 94 -5.10 -14.97 3.76
N PHE A 95 -4.54 -14.70 2.57
CA PHE A 95 -3.84 -13.46 2.30
C PHE A 95 -4.80 -12.27 2.34
N ASN A 96 -4.56 -11.32 3.25
CA ASN A 96 -5.49 -10.25 3.55
C ASN A 96 -4.79 -8.89 3.67
N LEU A 97 -5.17 -7.94 2.81
CA LEU A 97 -4.70 -6.54 2.84
C LEU A 97 -5.49 -5.64 3.79
N LEU A 98 -6.63 -6.11 4.28
CA LEU A 98 -7.59 -5.37 5.09
C LEU A 98 -7.86 -6.01 6.46
N PRO A 99 -6.86 -6.49 7.25
CA PRO A 99 -7.14 -7.23 8.48
C PRO A 99 -7.59 -6.30 9.62
N GLY A 100 -8.90 -6.00 9.66
CA GLY A 100 -9.56 -5.19 10.68
C GLY A 100 -8.80 -3.90 11.00
N HIS A 101 -8.64 -3.60 12.30
CA HIS A 101 -7.96 -2.39 12.78
C HIS A 101 -6.47 -2.26 12.37
N LYS A 102 -5.86 -3.26 11.69
CA LYS A 102 -4.49 -3.20 11.15
C LYS A 102 -4.45 -2.76 9.69
N ALA A 103 -5.60 -2.54 9.04
CA ALA A 103 -5.70 -2.13 7.63
C ALA A 103 -5.18 -0.72 7.31
N TRP A 104 -4.65 0.01 8.29
CA TRP A 104 -4.01 1.32 8.11
C TRP A 104 -3.03 1.30 6.93
N GLY A 105 -3.14 2.30 6.05
CA GLY A 105 -2.41 2.38 4.79
C GLY A 105 -3.07 1.70 3.60
N ALA A 106 -4.23 1.06 3.75
CA ALA A 106 -4.93 0.41 2.62
C ALA A 106 -5.28 1.41 1.52
N ALA A 107 -5.71 2.62 1.89
CA ALA A 107 -5.93 3.72 0.96
C ALA A 107 -4.66 3.98 0.12
N GLY A 108 -3.52 4.09 0.78
CA GLY A 108 -2.22 4.28 0.15
C GLY A 108 -1.85 3.18 -0.83
N ARG A 109 -2.06 1.91 -0.47
CA ARG A 109 -1.81 0.77 -1.37
C ARG A 109 -2.66 0.83 -2.65
N VAL A 110 -3.93 1.22 -2.51
CA VAL A 110 -4.84 1.39 -3.65
C VAL A 110 -4.41 2.58 -4.52
N ARG A 111 -4.02 3.71 -3.93
CA ARG A 111 -3.51 4.88 -4.68
C ARG A 111 -2.20 4.58 -5.40
N VAL A 112 -1.28 3.83 -4.77
CA VAL A 112 -0.03 3.40 -5.41
C VAL A 112 -0.34 2.50 -6.61
N TYR A 113 -1.26 1.55 -6.44
CA TYR A 113 -1.73 0.73 -7.55
C TYR A 113 -2.29 1.57 -8.71
N GLU A 114 -3.22 2.48 -8.41
CA GLU A 114 -3.87 3.34 -9.40
C GLU A 114 -2.85 4.15 -10.19
N GLU A 115 -1.89 4.78 -9.50
CA GLU A 115 -0.86 5.58 -10.15
C GLU A 115 0.08 4.74 -11.00
N LEU A 116 0.57 3.59 -10.50
CA LEU A 116 1.43 2.71 -11.28
C LEU A 116 0.71 2.15 -12.51
N ALA A 117 -0.59 1.84 -12.40
CA ALA A 117 -1.41 1.42 -13.53
C ALA A 117 -1.57 2.54 -14.56
N ARG A 118 -1.85 3.77 -14.10
CA ARG A 118 -2.00 4.97 -14.96
C ARG A 118 -0.71 5.31 -15.71
N GLN A 119 0.44 5.09 -15.08
CA GLN A 119 1.77 5.33 -15.66
C GLN A 119 2.26 4.18 -16.55
N GLY A 120 1.47 3.12 -16.76
CA GLY A 120 1.85 1.98 -17.59
C GLY A 120 2.93 1.10 -16.98
N MET A 121 3.15 1.17 -15.67
CA MET A 121 4.22 0.44 -14.97
C MET A 121 3.79 -0.96 -14.50
N LEU A 122 2.51 -1.30 -14.66
CA LEU A 122 1.94 -2.60 -14.33
C LEU A 122 1.43 -3.29 -15.60
N SER A 123 1.77 -4.57 -15.73
CA SER A 123 1.17 -5.47 -16.71
C SER A 123 -0.28 -5.80 -16.36
N GLU A 124 -1.06 -6.28 -17.34
CA GLU A 124 -2.44 -6.72 -17.11
C GLU A 124 -2.53 -7.86 -16.08
N ILE A 125 -1.52 -8.74 -16.03
CA ILE A 125 -1.44 -9.82 -15.04
C ILE A 125 -1.27 -9.25 -13.62
N GLU A 126 -0.37 -8.27 -13.45
CA GLU A 126 -0.14 -7.62 -12.15
C GLU A 126 -1.39 -6.84 -11.70
N LYS A 127 -2.09 -6.17 -12.63
CA LYS A 127 -3.35 -5.48 -12.34
C LYS A 127 -4.45 -6.44 -11.90
N ALA A 128 -4.66 -7.52 -12.65
CA ALA A 128 -5.65 -8.53 -12.34
C ALA A 128 -5.35 -9.22 -11.00
N LYS A 129 -4.08 -9.49 -10.71
CA LYS A 129 -3.65 -10.08 -9.43
C LYS A 129 -3.99 -9.17 -8.25
N PHE A 130 -3.65 -7.88 -8.32
CA PHE A 130 -4.00 -6.95 -7.24
C PHE A 130 -5.51 -6.79 -7.06
N HIS A 131 -6.26 -6.72 -8.15
CA HIS A 131 -7.72 -6.71 -8.11
C HIS A 131 -8.27 -7.95 -7.39
N HIS A 132 -7.75 -9.15 -7.73
CA HIS A 132 -8.13 -10.41 -7.07
C HIS A 132 -7.81 -10.40 -5.57
N ILE A 133 -6.58 -10.03 -5.20
CA ILE A 133 -6.16 -9.92 -3.79
C ILE A 133 -7.07 -8.98 -3.01
N PHE A 134 -7.40 -7.82 -3.60
CA PHE A 134 -8.23 -6.84 -2.93
C PHE A 134 -9.68 -7.34 -2.76
N LYS A 135 -10.24 -7.97 -3.80
CA LYS A 135 -11.55 -8.62 -3.74
C LYS A 135 -11.61 -9.68 -2.64
N GLN A 136 -10.61 -10.56 -2.57
CA GLN A 136 -10.49 -11.57 -1.52
C GLN A 136 -10.41 -10.92 -0.13
N SER A 137 -9.58 -9.89 0.02
CA SER A 137 -9.44 -9.15 1.29
C SER A 137 -10.76 -8.52 1.73
N MET A 138 -11.60 -8.04 0.80
CA MET A 138 -12.95 -7.55 1.10
C MET A 138 -13.84 -8.67 1.65
N ALA A 139 -13.80 -9.86 1.04
CA ALA A 139 -14.59 -11.01 1.47
C ALA A 139 -14.17 -11.51 2.87
N LEU A 140 -12.86 -11.52 3.15
CA LEU A 140 -12.32 -11.96 4.45
C LEU A 140 -12.61 -11.00 5.61
N SER A 141 -12.72 -9.70 5.32
CA SER A 141 -12.69 -8.67 6.37
C SER A 141 -14.04 -8.05 6.72
N TYR A 142 -15.05 -8.21 5.87
CA TYR A 142 -16.31 -7.48 6.01
C TYR A 142 -17.52 -8.42 6.16
N ASP A 143 -17.71 -8.92 7.39
CA ASP A 143 -19.01 -9.40 7.84
C ASP A 143 -19.85 -8.22 8.35
N TYR A 144 -20.68 -7.67 7.46
CA TYR A 144 -21.48 -6.47 7.73
C TYR A 144 -22.47 -6.59 8.89
N ASN A 145 -22.81 -7.80 9.32
CA ASN A 145 -23.67 -8.01 10.50
C ASN A 145 -22.90 -7.79 11.81
N MET A 146 -21.57 -7.88 11.76
CA MET A 146 -20.68 -7.83 12.92
C MET A 146 -19.80 -6.56 12.93
N LEU A 147 -19.94 -5.68 11.94
CA LEU A 147 -19.14 -4.46 11.85
C LEU A 147 -19.59 -3.42 12.86
N GLU A 148 -18.65 -2.99 13.70
CA GLU A 148 -18.81 -1.85 14.60
C GLU A 148 -19.07 -0.57 13.79
N ARG A 149 -20.15 0.12 14.11
CA ARG A 149 -20.43 1.49 13.67
C ARG A 149 -20.34 2.38 14.90
N SER A 150 -19.17 2.95 15.13
CA SER A 150 -18.93 3.84 16.26
C SER A 150 -17.99 4.96 15.84
N VAL A 151 -18.10 6.09 16.52
CA VAL A 151 -17.26 7.28 16.28
C VAL A 151 -15.89 7.07 16.95
N ASN A 152 -15.11 6.11 16.46
CA ASN A 152 -13.74 5.87 16.90
C ASN A 152 -12.80 5.60 15.72
N ASN A 153 -11.51 5.45 15.99
CA ASN A 153 -10.47 5.34 14.95
C ASN A 153 -10.50 4.02 14.15
N ARG A 154 -11.25 3.00 14.58
CA ARG A 154 -11.25 1.67 13.94
C ARG A 154 -11.98 1.69 12.60
N PRO A 155 -13.23 2.20 12.49
CA PRO A 155 -13.86 2.41 11.20
C PRO A 155 -13.00 3.22 10.22
N TYR A 156 -12.37 4.33 10.65
CA TYR A 156 -11.54 5.11 9.73
C TYR A 156 -10.35 4.34 9.17
N GLY A 157 -9.63 3.59 10.01
CA GLY A 157 -8.48 2.79 9.59
C GLY A 157 -8.86 1.60 8.70
N MET A 158 -10.03 1.02 8.91
CA MET A 158 -10.55 -0.10 8.12
C MET A 158 -11.04 0.35 6.74
N ASN A 159 -11.76 1.47 6.70
CA ASN A 159 -12.55 1.84 5.52
C ASN A 159 -11.82 2.73 4.52
N GLY A 160 -10.68 3.32 4.87
CA GLY A 160 -9.93 4.18 3.95
C GLY A 160 -9.53 3.46 2.65
N GLY A 161 -9.12 2.19 2.72
CA GLY A 161 -8.80 1.38 1.54
C GLY A 161 -10.00 1.17 0.63
N PRO A 162 -11.08 0.54 1.12
CA PRO A 162 -12.31 0.35 0.35
C PRO A 162 -12.90 1.66 -0.20
N ALA A 163 -12.84 2.77 0.57
CA ALA A 163 -13.35 4.06 0.13
C ALA A 163 -12.62 4.61 -1.10
N VAL A 164 -11.28 4.49 -1.15
CA VAL A 164 -10.51 4.83 -2.37
C VAL A 164 -10.79 3.82 -3.48
N ALA A 165 -10.86 2.53 -3.13
CA ALA A 165 -11.07 1.46 -4.09
C ALA A 165 -12.40 1.58 -4.86
N LEU A 166 -13.42 2.23 -4.29
CA LEU A 166 -14.67 2.52 -5.01
C LEU A 166 -14.48 3.31 -6.31
N LYS A 167 -13.45 4.16 -6.38
CA LYS A 167 -13.11 4.93 -7.58
C LYS A 167 -12.29 4.11 -8.56
N VAL A 168 -11.39 3.27 -8.02
CA VAL A 168 -10.40 2.51 -8.80
C VAL A 168 -10.99 1.22 -9.38
N PHE A 169 -11.94 0.59 -8.67
CA PHE A 169 -12.60 -0.65 -9.06
C PHE A 169 -14.13 -0.47 -9.05
N PRO A 170 -14.69 0.42 -9.91
CA PRO A 170 -16.12 0.78 -9.86
C PRO A 170 -17.06 -0.42 -10.08
N ASP A 171 -16.58 -1.45 -10.77
CA ASP A 171 -17.37 -2.63 -11.11
C ASP A 171 -17.28 -3.78 -10.09
N MET A 172 -16.44 -3.67 -9.06
CA MET A 172 -16.28 -4.72 -8.03
C MET A 172 -17.55 -4.82 -7.16
N PRO A 173 -18.31 -5.94 -7.19
CA PRO A 173 -19.57 -6.07 -6.48
C PRO A 173 -19.45 -5.92 -4.95
N GLU A 174 -18.36 -6.42 -4.36
CA GLU A 174 -18.07 -6.32 -2.93
C GLU A 174 -17.99 -4.87 -2.47
N LEU A 175 -17.44 -3.98 -3.30
CA LEU A 175 -17.37 -2.55 -3.03
C LEU A 175 -18.73 -1.88 -3.15
N LYS A 176 -19.60 -2.30 -4.07
CA LYS A 176 -20.98 -1.77 -4.15
C LYS A 176 -21.77 -2.03 -2.86
N LYS A 177 -21.61 -3.22 -2.26
CA LYS A 177 -22.16 -3.52 -0.93
C LYS A 177 -21.51 -2.65 0.15
N HIS A 178 -20.20 -2.50 0.10
CA HIS A 178 -19.44 -1.70 1.05
C HIS A 178 -19.84 -0.21 1.03
N ARG A 179 -20.10 0.36 -0.15
CA ARG A 179 -20.53 1.75 -0.31
C ARG A 179 -21.74 2.08 0.55
N ARG A 180 -22.77 1.22 0.53
CA ARG A 180 -23.97 1.40 1.35
C ARG A 180 -23.64 1.46 2.84
N TRP A 181 -22.66 0.67 3.29
CA TRP A 181 -22.22 0.70 4.68
C TRP A 181 -21.44 1.99 4.99
N LEU A 182 -20.59 2.47 4.08
CA LEU A 182 -19.91 3.77 4.23
C LEU A 182 -20.92 4.92 4.29
N ASP A 183 -21.92 4.94 3.40
CA ASP A 183 -22.95 5.98 3.39
C ASP A 183 -23.69 6.05 4.74
N VAL A 184 -23.96 4.89 5.37
CA VAL A 184 -24.56 4.84 6.71
C VAL A 184 -23.61 5.34 7.79
N LEU A 185 -22.34 4.91 7.78
CA LEU A 185 -21.34 5.38 8.74
C LEU A 185 -21.14 6.90 8.68
N TRP A 186 -21.07 7.47 7.47
CA TRP A 186 -20.90 8.92 7.28
C TRP A 186 -22.12 9.71 7.77
N ARG A 187 -23.33 9.18 7.55
CA ARG A 187 -24.55 9.79 8.07
C ARG A 187 -24.54 9.82 9.59
N GLU A 188 -24.21 8.70 10.24
CA GLU A 188 -24.10 8.64 11.70
C GLU A 188 -23.09 9.66 12.23
N LEU A 189 -21.91 9.80 11.61
CA LEU A 189 -20.91 10.82 11.99
C LEU A 189 -21.44 12.25 11.89
N THR A 190 -22.14 12.55 10.79
CA THR A 190 -22.73 13.88 10.56
C THR A 190 -23.79 14.19 11.62
N GLU A 191 -24.58 13.19 12.03
CA GLU A 191 -25.59 13.32 13.10
C GLU A 191 -24.97 13.61 14.47
N TYR A 192 -23.73 13.18 14.73
CA TYR A 192 -22.99 13.48 15.97
C TYR A 192 -22.24 14.83 15.96
N GLY A 193 -22.26 15.57 14.85
CA GLY A 193 -21.66 16.91 14.76
C GLY A 193 -20.16 16.95 14.45
N ASP A 194 -19.55 15.82 14.09
CA ASP A 194 -18.17 15.74 13.62
C ASP A 194 -18.13 15.96 12.09
N THR A 195 -17.98 17.21 11.64
CA THR A 195 -17.77 17.58 10.22
C THR A 195 -16.56 18.49 10.02
#